data_AF-A0A8T5XZG1-F1
#
_entry.id   AF-A0A8T5XZG1-F1
#
_cell.length_a   1.000
_cell.length_b   1.000
_cell.length_c   1.000
_cell.angle_alpha   90.00
_cell.angle_beta   90.00
_cell.angle_gamma   90.00
#
_symmetry.space_group_name_H-M   'P 1'
#
loop_
_entity.id
_entity.type
_entity.pdbx_description
1 polymer ?
#
loop_
_entity_poly.entity_id
_entity_poly.type
_entity_poly.pdbx_seq_one_letter_code
_entity_poly.pdbx_strand_id
1 'polypeptide(L)'
;MEFVLGRRLLEEPGASFNYNTGASHLLSVIITRATGQDTYSFARENLFSPIGIGEVEWRTDPQGYYAGGTDLWMCAEDLARFGLLYLHNGRWDEEQIIPADWVELSTTSHSKGSRIGGGQYGFQWWTTSLLVGTEFVECFYGWALRASISTWFPNMI
;
A
#
# COMPACT_ATOMS: atom_id res chain seq x y z
N MET A 1 3.76 0.16 -20.09
CA MET A 1 5.13 0.06 -19.53
C MET A 1 6.11 1.10 -20.11
N GLU A 2 6.23 1.20 -21.44
CA GLU A 2 7.21 2.08 -22.13
C GLU A 2 7.06 3.57 -21.77
N PHE A 3 5.84 4.02 -21.51
CA PHE A 3 5.58 5.40 -21.09
C PHE A 3 6.23 5.77 -19.74
N VAL A 4 6.23 4.87 -18.75
CA VAL A 4 6.80 5.16 -17.41
C VAL A 4 8.32 5.04 -17.46
N LEU A 5 8.84 3.98 -18.10
CA LEU A 5 10.28 3.72 -18.18
C LEU A 5 11.01 4.68 -19.14
N GLY A 6 10.31 5.23 -20.14
CA GLY A 6 10.87 6.19 -21.09
C GLY A 6 10.93 7.63 -20.59
N ARG A 7 10.53 7.90 -19.33
CA ARG A 7 10.62 9.26 -18.77
C ARG A 7 12.05 9.59 -18.37
N ARG A 8 12.46 10.82 -18.65
CA ARG A 8 13.70 11.38 -18.13
C ARG A 8 13.62 11.45 -16.60
N LEU A 9 14.65 10.94 -15.94
CA LEU A 9 14.86 11.16 -14.51
C LEU A 9 15.15 12.64 -14.26
N LEU A 10 14.38 13.26 -13.37
CA LEU A 10 14.60 14.65 -12.95
C LEU A 10 15.76 14.74 -11.96
N GLU A 11 15.95 13.70 -11.14
CA GLU A 11 16.99 13.57 -10.12
C GLU A 11 17.42 12.11 -9.98
N GLU A 12 18.54 11.86 -9.29
CA GLU A 12 19.02 10.51 -8.98
C GLU A 12 18.03 9.76 -8.07
N PRO A 13 17.85 8.44 -8.24
CA PRO A 13 17.01 7.64 -7.36
C PRO A 13 17.39 7.82 -5.88
N GLY A 14 16.40 8.16 -5.05
CA GLY A 14 16.60 8.40 -3.62
C GLY A 14 17.04 9.83 -3.25
N ALA A 15 17.34 10.70 -4.22
CA ALA A 15 17.72 12.09 -3.93
C ALA A 15 16.56 12.92 -3.37
N SER A 16 15.34 12.70 -3.85
CA SER A 16 14.13 13.36 -3.35
C SER A 16 12.91 12.46 -3.41
N PHE A 17 11.88 12.87 -2.67
CA PHE A 17 10.57 12.24 -2.72
C PHE A 17 9.73 12.77 -3.88
N ASN A 18 9.17 11.87 -4.67
CA ASN A 18 8.19 12.19 -5.70
C ASN A 18 7.09 11.13 -5.71
N TYR A 19 5.88 11.50 -5.28
CA TYR A 19 4.73 10.60 -5.32
C TYR A 19 4.33 10.33 -6.77
N ASN A 20 4.51 9.07 -7.20
CA ASN A 20 4.36 8.69 -8.60
C ASN A 20 3.54 7.40 -8.74
N THR A 21 2.27 7.56 -9.08
CA THR A 21 1.35 6.45 -9.36
C THR A 21 1.85 5.51 -10.46
N GLY A 22 2.59 6.03 -11.45
CA GLY A 22 3.19 5.22 -12.51
C GLY A 22 4.27 4.28 -11.97
N ALA A 23 5.03 4.71 -10.96
CA ALA A 23 6.00 3.84 -10.27
C ALA A 23 5.29 2.71 -9.50
N SER A 24 4.19 3.01 -8.80
CA SER A 24 3.37 1.99 -8.15
C SER A 24 2.75 1.01 -9.15
N HIS A 25 2.31 1.47 -10.32
CA HIS A 25 1.83 0.58 -11.39
C HIS A 25 2.92 -0.37 -11.90
N LEU A 26 4.19 0.04 -11.93
CA LEU A 26 5.29 -0.87 -12.28
C LEU A 26 5.43 -2.03 -11.27
N LEU A 27 5.04 -1.85 -10.00
CA LEU A 27 5.02 -2.97 -9.04
C LEU A 27 4.02 -4.05 -9.44
N SER A 28 2.85 -3.67 -9.95
CA SER A 28 1.88 -4.63 -10.51
C SER A 28 2.49 -5.40 -11.69
N VAL A 29 3.18 -4.71 -12.61
CA VAL A 29 3.88 -5.37 -13.72
C VAL A 29 4.98 -6.31 -13.23
N ILE A 30 5.73 -5.91 -12.19
CA ILE A 30 6.78 -6.74 -11.58
C ILE A 30 6.18 -8.01 -10.97
N ILE A 31 5.10 -7.90 -10.19
CA ILE A 31 4.38 -9.06 -9.65
C ILE A 31 4.02 -9.99 -10.80
N THR A 32 3.38 -9.46 -11.84
CA THR A 32 2.93 -10.29 -12.95
C THR A 32 4.04 -11.01 -13.70
N ARG A 33 5.20 -10.36 -13.87
CA ARG A 33 6.35 -10.98 -14.51
C ARG A 33 7.08 -11.97 -13.62
N ALA A 34 7.18 -11.68 -12.33
CA ALA A 34 7.90 -12.51 -11.37
C ALA A 34 7.13 -13.80 -11.04
N THR A 35 5.80 -13.74 -11.00
CA THR A 35 4.94 -14.87 -10.60
C THR A 35 4.31 -15.58 -11.79
N GLY A 36 4.21 -14.92 -12.94
CA GLY A 36 3.44 -15.42 -14.09
C GLY A 36 1.92 -15.32 -13.93
N GLN A 37 1.43 -14.71 -12.84
CA GLN A 37 0.01 -14.48 -12.55
C GLN A 37 -0.32 -13.00 -12.68
N ASP A 38 -1.51 -12.63 -13.14
CA ASP A 38 -1.94 -11.23 -13.04
C ASP A 38 -2.05 -10.79 -11.55
N THR A 39 -1.91 -9.49 -11.30
CA THR A 39 -1.86 -8.97 -9.92
C THR A 39 -3.12 -9.26 -9.11
N TYR A 40 -4.30 -9.29 -9.74
CA TYR A 40 -5.54 -9.60 -9.05
C TYR A 40 -5.56 -11.06 -8.62
N SER A 41 -5.21 -11.99 -9.50
CA SER A 41 -5.11 -13.42 -9.16
C SER A 41 -4.09 -13.66 -8.04
N PHE A 42 -2.92 -13.03 -8.13
CA PHE A 42 -1.90 -13.11 -7.08
C PHE A 42 -2.41 -12.57 -5.74
N ALA A 43 -3.03 -11.38 -5.72
CA ALA A 43 -3.60 -10.81 -4.51
C ALA A 43 -4.76 -11.65 -3.97
N ARG A 44 -5.59 -12.23 -4.84
CA ARG A 44 -6.71 -13.09 -4.46
C ARG A 44 -6.22 -14.33 -3.73
N GLU A 45 -5.18 -14.97 -4.23
CA GLU A 45 -4.60 -16.17 -3.64
C GLU A 45 -3.85 -15.88 -2.34
N ASN A 46 -3.01 -14.84 -2.31
CA ASN A 46 -2.04 -14.63 -1.24
C ASN A 46 -2.48 -13.62 -0.17
N LEU A 47 -3.55 -12.84 -0.42
CA LEU A 47 -4.00 -11.79 0.50
C LEU A 47 -5.52 -11.78 0.69
N PHE A 48 -6.29 -11.62 -0.39
CA PHE A 48 -7.74 -11.39 -0.27
C PHE A 48 -8.47 -12.60 0.28
N SER A 49 -8.29 -13.78 -0.34
CA SER A 49 -8.98 -15.00 0.15
C SER A 49 -8.54 -15.39 1.56
N PRO A 50 -7.24 -15.37 1.92
CA PRO A 50 -6.80 -15.69 3.29
C PRO A 50 -7.44 -14.84 4.39
N ILE A 51 -7.68 -13.55 4.13
CA ILE A 51 -8.28 -12.65 5.13
C ILE A 51 -9.78 -12.41 4.92
N GLY A 52 -10.40 -13.10 3.96
CA GLY A 52 -11.84 -13.01 3.70
C GLY A 52 -12.30 -11.72 3.01
N ILE A 53 -11.43 -11.07 2.23
CA ILE A 53 -11.84 -10.02 1.30
C ILE A 53 -12.60 -10.66 0.12
N GLY A 54 -13.78 -10.12 -0.17
CA GLY A 54 -14.67 -10.63 -1.20
C GLY A 54 -14.29 -10.22 -2.63
N GLU A 55 -15.30 -10.14 -3.50
CA GLU A 55 -15.10 -9.60 -4.83
C GLU A 55 -14.82 -8.09 -4.80
N VAL A 56 -13.84 -7.68 -5.60
CA VAL A 56 -13.41 -6.29 -5.74
C VAL A 56 -13.48 -5.91 -7.21
N GLU A 57 -13.74 -4.64 -7.52
CA GLU A 57 -13.51 -4.11 -8.86
C GLU A 57 -12.09 -3.60 -8.90
N TRP A 58 -11.28 -4.10 -9.85
CA TRP A 58 -9.94 -3.58 -10.07
C TRP A 58 -9.71 -3.42 -11.57
N ARG A 59 -9.48 -2.18 -12.02
CA ARG A 59 -9.31 -1.90 -13.45
C ARG A 59 -7.91 -2.21 -13.94
N THR A 60 -7.85 -2.61 -15.21
CA THR A 60 -6.61 -2.79 -15.95
C THR A 60 -6.28 -1.57 -16.80
N ASP A 61 -4.99 -1.39 -17.08
CA ASP A 61 -4.50 -0.49 -18.11
C ASP A 61 -4.80 -1.06 -19.52
N PRO A 62 -4.59 -0.27 -20.59
CA PRO A 62 -4.79 -0.76 -21.97
C PRO A 62 -3.91 -1.94 -22.39
N GLN A 63 -2.86 -2.28 -21.62
CA GLN A 63 -1.99 -3.45 -21.87
C GLN A 63 -2.46 -4.69 -21.09
N GLY A 64 -3.51 -4.57 -20.26
CA GLY A 64 -4.07 -5.66 -19.47
C GLY A 64 -3.45 -5.83 -18.07
N TYR A 65 -2.58 -4.93 -17.62
CA TYR A 65 -2.04 -4.96 -16.26
C TYR A 65 -2.98 -4.24 -15.30
N TYR A 66 -3.27 -4.83 -14.15
CA TYR A 66 -4.06 -4.16 -13.11
C TYR A 66 -3.40 -2.85 -12.66
N ALA A 67 -4.22 -1.84 -12.33
CA ALA A 67 -3.75 -0.53 -11.93
C ALA A 67 -3.11 -0.59 -10.53
N GLY A 68 -1.82 -0.93 -10.42
CA GLY A 68 -1.11 -1.09 -9.15
C GLY A 68 -0.97 0.14 -8.23
N GLY A 69 -1.57 1.28 -8.58
CA GLY A 69 -1.57 2.48 -7.74
C GLY A 69 -2.93 3.19 -7.64
N THR A 70 -3.97 2.70 -8.32
CA THR A 70 -5.31 3.32 -8.39
C THR A 70 -6.38 2.27 -8.67
N ASP A 71 -7.65 2.68 -8.70
CA ASP A 71 -8.74 1.93 -9.33
C ASP A 71 -8.97 0.52 -8.77
N LEU A 72 -8.69 0.34 -7.47
CA LEU A 72 -9.17 -0.78 -6.67
C LEU A 72 -10.35 -0.30 -5.82
N TRP A 73 -11.52 -0.88 -6.06
CA TRP A 73 -12.74 -0.64 -5.29
C TRP A 73 -13.13 -1.89 -4.52
N MET A 74 -13.35 -1.73 -3.23
CA MET A 74 -13.78 -2.79 -2.32
C MET A 74 -14.72 -2.23 -1.26
N CYS A 75 -15.43 -3.12 -0.56
CA CYS A 75 -16.27 -2.76 0.56
C CYS A 75 -15.43 -2.17 1.71
N ALA A 76 -16.02 -1.25 2.50
CA ALA A 76 -15.33 -0.66 3.64
C ALA A 76 -14.91 -1.71 4.69
N GLU A 77 -15.70 -2.76 4.85
CA GLU A 77 -15.40 -3.88 5.74
C GLU A 77 -14.16 -4.65 5.28
N ASP A 78 -14.00 -4.86 3.98
CA ASP A 78 -12.84 -5.53 3.39
C ASP A 78 -11.57 -4.70 3.53
N LEU A 79 -11.69 -3.37 3.38
CA LEU A 79 -10.58 -2.47 3.67
C LEU A 79 -10.23 -2.48 5.17
N ALA A 80 -11.22 -2.62 6.06
CA ALA A 80 -10.98 -2.75 7.49
C ALA A 80 -10.25 -4.06 7.85
N ARG A 81 -10.56 -5.18 7.17
CA ARG A 81 -9.81 -6.44 7.30
C ARG A 81 -8.33 -6.25 6.97
N PHE A 82 -8.03 -5.59 5.85
CA PHE A 82 -6.64 -5.30 5.46
C PHE A 82 -5.90 -4.45 6.50
N GLY A 83 -6.58 -3.48 7.11
CA GLY A 83 -6.02 -2.71 8.21
C GLY A 83 -5.78 -3.50 9.49
N LEU A 84 -6.77 -4.30 9.90
CA LEU A 84 -6.65 -5.20 11.04
C LEU A 84 -5.47 -6.17 10.85
N LEU A 85 -5.28 -6.69 9.63
CA LEU A 85 -4.11 -7.50 9.31
C LEU A 85 -2.79 -6.78 9.63
N TYR A 86 -2.64 -5.52 9.21
CA TYR A 86 -1.45 -4.72 9.50
C TYR A 86 -1.31 -4.41 11.00
N LEU A 87 -2.41 -4.12 11.68
CA LEU A 87 -2.47 -3.91 13.12
C LEU A 87 -2.09 -5.16 13.92
N HIS A 88 -2.37 -6.35 13.38
CA HIS A 88 -1.95 -7.64 13.93
C HIS A 88 -0.59 -8.11 13.40
N ASN A 89 0.28 -7.19 12.96
CA ASN A 89 1.62 -7.49 12.45
C ASN A 89 1.63 -8.56 11.35
N GLY A 90 0.63 -8.51 10.45
CA GLY A 90 0.50 -9.40 9.31
C GLY A 90 -0.07 -10.78 9.65
N ARG A 91 -0.57 -10.99 10.86
CA ARG A 91 -1.29 -12.21 11.25
C ARG A 91 -2.79 -12.08 11.03
N TRP A 92 -3.39 -13.14 10.50
CA TRP A 92 -4.83 -13.32 10.43
C TRP A 92 -5.17 -14.67 11.07
N ASP A 93 -5.94 -14.65 12.15
CA ASP A 93 -6.12 -15.80 13.03
C ASP A 93 -4.76 -16.43 13.45
N GLU A 94 -4.53 -17.70 13.13
CA GLU A 94 -3.29 -18.42 13.44
C GLU A 94 -2.25 -18.39 12.31
N GLU A 95 -2.55 -17.73 11.18
CA GLU A 95 -1.69 -17.71 10.00
C GLU A 95 -0.93 -16.39 9.85
N GLN A 96 0.33 -16.47 9.41
CA GLN A 96 1.15 -15.31 9.07
C GLN A 96 1.03 -15.01 7.57
N ILE A 97 0.16 -14.07 7.21
CA ILE A 97 -0.12 -13.72 5.81
C ILE A 97 0.95 -12.76 5.25
N ILE A 98 1.34 -11.76 6.04
CA ILE A 98 2.41 -10.82 5.68
C ILE A 98 3.53 -10.97 6.72
N PRO A 99 4.80 -11.16 6.35
CA PRO A 99 5.89 -11.23 7.33
C PRO A 99 5.90 -10.02 8.28
N ALA A 100 6.04 -10.25 9.59
CA ALA A 100 5.96 -9.18 10.59
C ALA A 100 7.06 -8.12 10.40
N ASP A 101 8.26 -8.55 10.00
CA ASP A 101 9.38 -7.68 9.65
C ASP A 101 9.07 -6.82 8.41
N TRP A 102 8.28 -7.33 7.45
CA TRP A 102 7.79 -6.53 6.33
C TRP A 102 6.75 -5.49 6.76
N VAL A 103 5.86 -5.82 7.69
CA VAL A 103 4.90 -4.85 8.24
C VAL A 103 5.65 -3.68 8.90
N GLU A 104 6.62 -3.97 9.75
CA GLU A 104 7.47 -2.95 10.40
C GLU A 104 8.26 -2.14 9.36
N LEU A 105 8.94 -2.81 8.43
CA LEU A 105 9.77 -2.17 7.42
C LEU A 105 8.95 -1.26 6.49
N SER A 106 7.78 -1.73 6.04
CA SER A 106 6.94 -1.01 5.08
C SER A 106 6.26 0.21 5.70
N THR A 107 5.95 0.16 7.00
CA THR A 107 5.32 1.25 7.75
C THR A 107 6.32 2.20 8.41
N THR A 108 7.62 1.92 8.31
CA THR A 108 8.69 2.83 8.73
C THR A 108 8.94 3.93 7.69
N SER A 109 9.22 5.15 8.15
CA SER A 109 9.60 6.26 7.27
C SER A 109 10.95 6.02 6.59
N HIS A 110 10.96 6.05 5.26
CA HIS A 110 12.18 6.02 4.43
C HIS A 110 12.42 7.35 3.71
N SER A 111 11.49 8.29 3.83
CA SER A 111 11.57 9.61 3.23
C SER A 111 10.78 10.64 4.02
N LYS A 112 11.23 11.90 3.97
CA LYS A 112 10.50 13.04 4.54
C LYS A 112 9.15 13.30 3.86
N GLY A 113 8.84 12.58 2.78
CA GLY A 113 7.56 12.66 2.08
C GLY A 113 7.35 14.02 1.43
N SER A 114 6.08 14.43 1.37
CA SER A 114 5.67 15.72 0.85
C SER A 114 4.74 16.40 1.85
N ARG A 115 4.72 17.74 1.84
CA ARG A 115 3.68 18.51 2.57
C ARG A 115 2.28 18.16 2.09
N ILE A 116 2.16 17.78 0.81
CA ILE A 116 0.92 17.24 0.23
C ILE A 116 0.86 15.77 0.59
N GLY A 117 -0.10 15.39 1.44
CA GLY A 117 -0.22 14.04 1.98
C GLY A 117 -0.07 13.99 3.49
N GLY A 118 0.53 15.01 4.13
CA GLY A 118 0.48 15.22 5.58
C GLY A 118 1.49 14.45 6.41
N GLY A 119 2.54 13.88 5.81
CA GLY A 119 3.48 13.04 6.54
C GLY A 119 4.77 12.68 5.81
N GLN A 120 5.55 11.88 6.52
CA GLN A 120 6.67 11.11 6.00
C GLN A 120 6.15 9.94 5.14
N TYR A 121 7.03 9.20 4.47
CA TYR A 121 6.63 8.13 3.57
C TYR A 121 7.48 6.87 3.74
N GLY A 122 6.80 5.73 3.90
CA GLY A 122 7.38 4.39 3.91
C GLY A 122 7.23 3.68 2.57
N PHE A 123 7.10 2.35 2.57
CA PHE A 123 6.83 1.59 1.35
C PHE A 123 5.33 1.56 1.05
N GLN A 124 4.90 2.54 0.25
CA GLN A 124 3.49 2.79 -0.12
C GLN A 124 2.58 3.29 1.02
N TRP A 125 3.15 3.59 2.20
CA TRP A 125 2.43 4.13 3.36
C TRP A 125 2.83 5.58 3.63
N TRP A 126 1.85 6.43 3.95
CA TRP A 126 2.14 7.69 4.63
C TRP A 126 2.31 7.41 6.12
N THR A 127 3.25 8.11 6.75
CA THR A 127 3.57 7.93 8.18
C THR A 127 3.59 9.27 8.89
N THR A 128 3.06 9.31 10.10
CA THR A 128 2.96 10.53 10.91
C THR A 128 2.87 10.20 12.39
N SER A 129 3.06 11.20 13.23
CA SER A 129 2.91 11.07 14.68
C SER A 129 1.74 11.92 15.15
N LEU A 130 0.77 11.30 15.82
CA LEU A 130 -0.43 11.97 16.32
C LEU A 130 -0.38 12.07 17.84
N LEU A 131 -0.71 13.24 18.39
CA LEU A 131 -0.88 13.42 19.83
C LEU A 131 -2.22 12.82 20.28
N VAL A 132 -2.17 11.76 21.07
CA VAL A 132 -3.33 11.11 21.69
C VAL A 132 -3.23 11.31 23.21
N GLY A 133 -4.07 12.18 23.75
CA GLY A 133 -3.96 12.62 25.15
C GLY A 133 -2.68 13.40 25.39
N THR A 134 -1.71 12.81 26.09
CA THR A 134 -0.39 13.40 26.37
C THR A 134 0.75 12.69 25.65
N GLU A 135 0.47 11.65 24.86
CA GLU A 135 1.49 10.83 24.21
C GLU A 135 1.42 10.96 22.70
N PHE A 136 2.59 10.92 22.05
CA PHE A 136 2.69 10.82 20.62
C PHE A 136 2.65 9.35 20.20
N VAL A 137 1.73 9.03 19.29
CA VAL A 137 1.56 7.69 18.74
C VAL A 137 1.93 7.74 17.26
N GLU A 138 2.86 6.88 16.86
CA GLU A 138 3.20 6.69 15.45
C GLU A 138 2.03 6.01 14.72
N CYS A 139 1.68 6.57 13.57
CA CYS A 139 0.54 6.16 12.77
C CYS A 139 0.98 6.02 11.32
N PHE A 140 0.38 5.06 10.62
CA PHE A 140 0.51 4.94 9.18
C PHE A 140 -0.87 4.89 8.51
N TYR A 141 -0.95 5.39 7.28
CA TYR A 141 -2.22 5.46 6.57
C TYR A 141 -2.06 5.40 5.05
N GLY A 142 -3.12 4.88 4.42
CA GLY A 142 -3.34 5.01 2.98
C GLY A 142 -4.15 6.28 2.70
N TRP A 143 -3.80 6.99 1.64
CA TRP A 143 -4.53 8.19 1.21
C TRP A 143 -4.74 8.19 -0.30
N ALA A 144 -5.99 8.44 -0.73
CA ALA A 144 -6.36 8.55 -2.13
C ALA A 144 -7.32 9.73 -2.35
N LEU A 145 -7.13 10.47 -3.46
CA LEU A 145 -8.05 11.53 -3.86
C LEU A 145 -9.41 10.92 -4.24
N ARG A 146 -10.46 11.26 -3.46
CA ARG A 146 -11.86 10.78 -3.60
C ARG A 146 -12.16 9.37 -3.07
N ALA A 147 -11.29 8.78 -2.24
CA ALA A 147 -11.58 7.53 -1.51
C ALA A 147 -11.08 7.58 -0.05
N SER A 148 -11.32 6.50 0.68
CA SER A 148 -11.16 6.31 2.12
C SER A 148 -9.80 6.79 2.67
N ILE A 149 -9.83 7.51 3.79
CA ILE A 149 -8.67 7.66 4.68
C ILE A 149 -8.71 6.46 5.62
N SER A 150 -7.65 5.66 5.63
CA SER A 150 -7.51 4.55 6.57
C SER A 150 -6.28 4.77 7.42
N THR A 151 -6.47 5.17 8.67
CA THR A 151 -5.41 5.42 9.64
C THR A 151 -5.37 4.31 10.67
N TRP A 152 -4.17 3.78 10.91
CA TRP A 152 -3.93 2.66 11.82
C TRP A 152 -3.01 3.08 12.96
N PHE A 153 -3.32 2.61 14.17
CA PHE A 153 -2.60 2.92 15.40
C PHE A 153 -2.10 1.61 16.05
N PRO A 154 -0.87 1.17 15.73
CA PRO A 154 -0.36 -0.13 16.18
C PRO A 154 -0.27 -0.29 17.70
N ASN A 155 -0.16 0.81 18.45
CA ASN A 155 0.06 0.79 19.91
C ASN A 155 -1.24 0.96 20.75
N MET A 156 -2.43 0.85 20.15
CA MET A 156 -3.71 1.06 20.85
C MET A 156 -4.60 -0.19 20.94
N ILE A 157 -4.03 -1.39 20.74
CA ILE A 157 -4.73 -2.68 20.73
C ILE A 157 -4.16 -3.61 21.78
#